data_AF-A0A924SJW9-F1
#
_entry.id   AF-A0A924SJW9-F1
#
_cell.length_a   1.000
_cell.length_b   1.000
_cell.length_c   1.000
_cell.angle_alpha   90.00
_cell.angle_beta   90.00
_cell.angle_gamma   90.00
#
_symmetry.space_group_name_H-M   'P 1'
#
loop_
_entity.id
_entity.type
_entity.pdbx_description
1 polymer ?
#
loop_
_entity_poly.entity_id
_entity_poly.type
_entity_poly.pdbx_seq_one_letter_code
_entity_poly.pdbx_strand_id
1 'polypeptide(L)'
;MTAVLETSSGPTVRSVARSSRGPVLVGAVLLVSLVLLALLGGRRGGAPLDPHSFSPGGTRALAALLTRQGSPVEVVDAVPSDVPSGTTMVVPFPQESDLSGLASAPGRLVLVDPSQKSLDALGLGLRVADSTTSKVRPPGCELNAAVRAGSARSGGTTWSGGTICYAGTLASMGPSRFVLGSGEVLTNDQLGQDGNASLALGLVRPADRVLWLLPRAPQPGSGTKTLPELLPQAFLEAALQLGIATAVLALWRARRLGRVV
;
A
#
# COMPACT_ATOMS: atom_id res chain seq x y z
N MET A 1 -70.72 19.63 -47.26
CA MET A 1 -70.23 18.68 -46.24
C MET A 1 -69.36 17.65 -46.94
N THR A 2 -68.04 17.81 -46.87
CA THR A 2 -67.04 16.85 -47.38
C THR A 2 -66.01 16.67 -46.28
N ALA A 3 -65.99 15.48 -45.66
CA ALA A 3 -65.05 15.15 -44.60
C ALA A 3 -63.70 14.78 -45.24
N VAL A 4 -62.68 15.58 -44.96
CA VAL A 4 -61.28 15.26 -45.28
C VAL A 4 -60.77 14.35 -44.17
N LEU A 5 -60.40 13.12 -44.51
CA LEU A 5 -59.69 12.21 -43.61
C LEU A 5 -58.24 12.68 -43.51
N GLU A 6 -57.86 13.27 -42.38
CA GLU A 6 -56.45 13.54 -42.08
C GLU A 6 -55.76 12.22 -41.71
N THR A 7 -54.91 11.74 -42.63
CA THR A 7 -54.03 10.59 -42.39
C THR A 7 -52.90 11.04 -41.46
N SER A 8 -52.98 10.66 -40.18
CA SER A 8 -51.92 10.91 -39.19
C SER A 8 -50.67 10.10 -39.53
N SER A 9 -49.60 10.79 -39.91
CA SER A 9 -48.29 10.20 -40.20
C SER A 9 -47.50 10.10 -38.88
N GLY A 10 -47.47 8.90 -38.28
CA GLY A 10 -46.76 8.66 -37.01
C GLY A 10 -45.25 8.91 -37.09
N PRO A 11 -44.60 9.29 -35.97
CA PRO A 11 -43.17 9.58 -35.94
C PRO A 11 -42.34 8.31 -36.19
N THR A 12 -41.30 8.43 -37.02
CA THR A 12 -40.40 7.34 -37.41
C THR A 12 -39.52 6.88 -36.25
N VAL A 13 -39.30 5.56 -36.17
CA VAL A 13 -38.44 4.80 -35.22
C VAL A 13 -37.04 5.41 -35.00
N ARG A 14 -36.54 6.20 -35.95
CA ARG A 14 -35.24 6.90 -35.90
C ARG A 14 -35.15 8.00 -34.83
N SER A 15 -36.26 8.57 -34.36
CA SER A 15 -36.27 9.66 -33.37
C SER A 15 -36.03 9.16 -31.93
N VAL A 16 -36.60 8.01 -31.57
CA VAL A 16 -36.47 7.39 -30.24
C VAL A 16 -35.03 6.90 -29.99
N ALA A 17 -34.38 6.35 -31.03
CA ALA A 17 -33.01 5.84 -30.96
C ALA A 17 -31.92 6.91 -30.72
N ARG A 18 -32.21 8.20 -30.93
CA ARG A 18 -31.27 9.29 -30.65
C ARG A 18 -31.35 9.78 -29.19
N SER A 19 -32.51 9.69 -28.54
CA SER A 19 -32.70 10.23 -27.17
C SER A 19 -32.12 9.35 -26.06
N SER A 20 -31.95 8.04 -26.30
CA SER A 20 -31.42 7.09 -25.32
C SER A 20 -29.89 7.00 -25.30
N ARG A 21 -29.20 7.54 -26.32
CA ARG A 21 -27.74 7.46 -26.45
C ARG A 21 -26.99 8.33 -25.45
N GLY A 22 -27.52 9.52 -25.12
CA GLY A 22 -26.86 10.46 -24.20
C GLY A 22 -26.53 9.86 -22.83
N PRO A 23 -27.53 9.37 -22.06
CA PRO A 23 -27.29 8.88 -20.70
C PRO A 23 -26.53 7.55 -20.64
N VAL A 24 -26.72 6.63 -21.60
CA VAL A 24 -25.94 5.39 -21.69
C VAL A 24 -24.47 5.70 -21.93
N LEU A 25 -24.18 6.68 -22.79
CA LEU A 25 -22.82 7.09 -23.10
C LEU A 25 -22.16 7.80 -21.90
N VAL A 26 -22.92 8.60 -21.13
CA VAL A 26 -22.44 9.19 -19.88
C VAL A 26 -22.14 8.12 -18.82
N GLY A 27 -23.03 7.14 -18.64
CA GLY A 27 -22.80 6.02 -17.72
C GLY A 27 -21.59 5.17 -18.11
N ALA A 28 -21.45 4.86 -19.40
CA ALA A 28 -20.29 4.15 -19.91
C ALA A 28 -18.99 4.93 -19.71
N VAL A 29 -18.99 6.25 -19.97
CA VAL A 29 -17.82 7.11 -19.76
C VAL A 29 -17.45 7.20 -18.27
N LEU A 30 -18.41 7.32 -17.36
CA LEU A 30 -18.16 7.34 -15.92
C LEU A 30 -17.56 6.01 -15.43
N LEU A 31 -18.11 4.88 -15.88
CA LEU A 31 -17.63 3.55 -15.51
C LEU A 31 -16.22 3.30 -16.05
N VAL A 32 -15.98 3.64 -17.32
CA VAL A 32 -14.64 3.58 -17.95
C VAL A 32 -13.67 4.50 -17.22
N SER A 33 -14.08 5.71 -16.83
CA SER A 33 -13.25 6.65 -16.08
C SER A 33 -12.90 6.12 -14.70
N LEU A 34 -13.85 5.50 -13.99
CA LEU A 34 -13.63 4.89 -12.68
C LEU A 34 -12.66 3.70 -12.78
N VAL A 35 -12.82 2.86 -13.81
CA VAL A 35 -11.92 1.73 -14.10
C VAL A 35 -10.52 2.23 -14.46
N LEU A 36 -10.40 3.24 -15.34
CA LEU A 36 -9.10 3.85 -15.65
C LEU A 36 -8.47 4.47 -14.39
N LEU A 37 -9.24 5.16 -13.56
CA LEU A 37 -8.74 5.75 -12.31
C LEU A 37 -8.29 4.68 -11.32
N ALA A 38 -8.96 3.53 -11.21
CA ALA A 38 -8.52 2.42 -10.38
C ALA A 38 -7.23 1.77 -10.93
N LEU A 39 -7.16 1.56 -12.26
CA LEU A 39 -6.00 0.96 -12.93
C LEU A 39 -4.76 1.88 -12.94
N LEU A 40 -4.97 3.20 -13.07
CA LEU A 40 -3.91 4.21 -13.11
C LEU A 40 -3.55 4.75 -11.71
N GLY A 41 -4.52 4.76 -10.78
CA GLY A 41 -4.38 5.27 -9.43
C GLY A 41 -3.48 4.40 -8.55
N GLY A 42 -3.46 3.08 -8.77
CA GLY A 42 -2.60 2.15 -8.05
C GLY A 42 -1.10 2.25 -8.39
N ARG A 43 -0.68 3.18 -9.27
CA ARG A 43 0.67 3.19 -9.86
C ARG A 43 1.43 4.52 -9.77
N ARG A 44 0.91 5.56 -9.12
CA ARG A 44 1.63 6.84 -8.98
C ARG A 44 2.51 6.85 -7.72
N GLY A 45 3.56 6.04 -7.76
CA GLY A 45 4.61 5.96 -6.73
C GLY A 45 5.33 4.63 -6.85
N GLY A 46 6.67 4.62 -6.74
CA GLY A 46 7.42 3.38 -6.58
C GLY A 46 6.95 2.59 -5.36
N ALA A 47 7.46 1.36 -5.19
CA ALA A 47 7.13 0.57 -4.00
C ALA A 47 7.38 1.42 -2.74
N PRO A 48 6.45 1.44 -1.75
CA PRO A 48 6.68 2.16 -0.51
C PRO A 48 8.01 1.73 0.09
N LEU A 49 8.78 2.71 0.58
CA LEU A 49 10.10 2.50 1.16
C LEU A 49 11.17 1.97 0.20
N ASP A 50 11.01 2.16 -1.11
CA ASP A 50 12.02 1.82 -2.11
C ASP A 50 13.26 2.75 -2.02
N PRO A 51 14.48 2.22 -1.78
CA PRO A 51 15.74 2.96 -1.79
C PRO A 51 16.10 3.65 -3.11
N HIS A 52 15.47 3.27 -4.21
CA HIS A 52 15.64 3.89 -5.53
C HIS A 52 14.58 4.96 -5.83
N SER A 53 13.49 5.02 -5.07
CA SER A 53 12.39 5.95 -5.32
C SER A 53 12.62 7.33 -4.69
N PHE A 54 12.50 8.37 -5.52
CA PHE A 54 12.50 9.78 -5.12
C PHE A 54 11.11 10.30 -4.69
N SER A 55 10.07 9.46 -4.76
CA SER A 55 8.73 9.86 -4.30
C SER A 55 8.71 10.16 -2.79
N PRO A 56 7.74 10.94 -2.29
CA PRO A 56 7.61 11.21 -0.85
C PRO A 56 7.68 9.94 0.00
N GLY A 57 6.96 8.88 -0.39
CA GLY A 57 6.95 7.57 0.30
C GLY A 57 8.12 6.62 -0.01
N GLY A 58 9.13 7.04 -0.79
CA GLY A 58 10.36 6.26 -1.01
C GLY A 58 11.40 6.45 0.10
N THR A 59 12.53 5.76 0.02
CA THR A 59 13.61 5.79 1.04
C THR A 59 14.98 6.20 0.47
N ARG A 60 15.00 6.83 -0.70
CA ARG A 60 16.24 7.26 -1.39
C ARG A 60 17.14 8.15 -0.53
N ALA A 61 16.56 9.06 0.25
CA ALA A 61 17.31 9.98 1.09
C ALA A 61 18.12 9.24 2.18
N LEU A 62 17.48 8.28 2.87
CA LEU A 62 18.15 7.43 3.86
C LEU A 62 19.20 6.54 3.20
N ALA A 63 18.88 5.94 2.05
CA ALA A 63 19.82 5.09 1.33
C ALA A 63 21.10 5.84 0.92
N ALA A 64 20.94 7.09 0.44
CA ALA A 64 22.05 7.96 0.12
C ALA A 64 22.87 8.39 1.35
N LEU A 65 22.23 8.58 2.51
CA LEU A 65 22.94 8.86 3.77
C LEU A 65 23.73 7.66 4.28
N LEU A 66 23.12 6.47 4.29
CA LEU A 66 23.77 5.22 4.67
C LEU A 66 24.99 4.93 3.79
N THR A 67 24.83 5.09 2.48
CA THR A 67 25.93 4.88 1.50
C THR A 67 27.07 5.86 1.74
N ARG A 68 26.76 7.16 1.98
CA ARG A 68 27.77 8.17 2.33
C ARG A 68 28.48 7.89 3.66
N GLN A 69 27.84 7.16 4.57
CA GLN A 69 28.40 6.77 5.87
C GLN A 69 29.09 5.40 5.85
N GLY A 70 29.37 4.83 4.66
CA GLY A 70 30.10 3.58 4.51
C GLY A 70 29.24 2.31 4.60
N SER A 71 27.92 2.44 4.60
CA SER A 71 26.98 1.32 4.61
C SER A 71 26.17 1.32 3.30
N PRO A 72 26.73 0.83 2.17
CA PRO A 72 26.01 0.79 0.89
C PRO A 72 24.70 0.00 1.02
N VAL A 73 23.65 0.51 0.38
CA VAL A 73 22.32 -0.11 0.37
C VAL A 73 22.13 -0.89 -0.93
N GLU A 74 21.84 -2.18 -0.79
CA GLU A 74 21.55 -3.10 -1.90
C GLU A 74 20.12 -3.60 -1.77
N VAL A 75 19.33 -3.45 -2.85
CA VAL A 75 17.97 -3.98 -2.88
C VAL A 75 18.01 -5.43 -3.35
N VAL A 76 17.47 -6.33 -2.52
CA VAL A 76 17.41 -7.77 -2.78
C VAL A 76 15.95 -8.24 -2.74
N ASP A 77 15.64 -9.31 -3.47
CA ASP A 77 14.32 -9.93 -3.50
C ASP A 77 14.22 -11.20 -2.62
N ALA A 78 15.36 -11.73 -2.18
CA ALA A 78 15.46 -12.83 -1.23
C ALA A 78 16.66 -12.65 -0.30
N VAL A 79 16.63 -13.35 0.84
CA VAL A 79 17.77 -13.41 1.76
C VAL A 79 18.90 -14.22 1.10
N PRO A 80 20.12 -13.68 0.98
CA PRO A 80 21.26 -14.44 0.46
C PRO A 80 21.60 -15.62 1.38
N SER A 81 22.10 -16.72 0.80
CA SER A 81 22.50 -17.91 1.56
C SER A 81 23.69 -17.66 2.50
N ASP A 82 24.54 -16.70 2.15
CA ASP A 82 25.69 -16.28 2.94
C ASP A 82 25.58 -14.79 3.25
N VAL A 83 25.29 -14.48 4.51
CA VAL A 83 25.15 -13.11 4.99
C VAL A 83 26.28 -12.84 5.97
N PRO A 84 27.15 -11.86 5.71
CA PRO A 84 28.18 -11.44 6.66
C PRO A 84 27.56 -10.89 7.95
N SER A 85 28.20 -11.13 9.10
CA SER A 85 27.72 -10.68 10.42
C SER A 85 27.62 -9.16 10.58
N GLY A 86 28.37 -8.38 9.78
CA GLY A 86 28.28 -6.92 9.72
C GLY A 86 27.10 -6.38 8.91
N THR A 87 26.21 -7.24 8.41
CA THR A 87 25.07 -6.84 7.57
C THR A 87 23.89 -6.39 8.41
N THR A 88 23.20 -5.33 7.97
CA THR A 88 21.85 -5.02 8.45
C THR A 88 20.82 -5.28 7.38
N MET A 89 19.79 -6.04 7.71
CA MET A 89 18.63 -6.29 6.85
C MET A 89 17.48 -5.38 7.26
N VAL A 90 16.92 -4.68 6.29
CA VAL A 90 15.67 -3.94 6.45
C VAL A 90 14.61 -4.63 5.62
N VAL A 91 13.51 -5.01 6.26
CA VAL A 91 12.42 -5.75 5.62
C VAL A 91 11.12 -4.98 5.81
N PRO A 92 10.72 -4.18 4.81
CA PRO A 92 9.40 -3.58 4.75
C PRO A 92 8.30 -4.61 4.56
N PHE A 93 7.25 -4.52 5.38
CA PHE A 93 5.99 -5.27 5.22
C PHE A 93 6.17 -6.79 5.02
N PRO A 94 6.96 -7.47 5.88
CA PRO A 94 7.38 -8.85 5.66
C PRO A 94 6.20 -9.82 5.58
N GLN A 95 6.16 -10.63 4.51
CA GLN A 95 5.25 -11.76 4.36
C GLN A 95 5.94 -13.07 4.77
N GLU A 96 5.18 -14.10 5.13
CA GLU A 96 5.72 -15.41 5.55
C GLU A 96 6.70 -16.01 4.53
N SER A 97 6.47 -15.80 3.23
CA SER A 97 7.36 -16.23 2.15
C SER A 97 8.76 -15.64 2.23
N ASP A 98 8.87 -14.42 2.75
CA ASP A 98 10.09 -13.60 2.73
C ASP A 98 10.98 -13.89 3.95
N LEU A 99 10.47 -14.64 4.92
CA LEU A 99 11.11 -14.87 6.22
C LEU A 99 12.09 -16.05 6.20
N SER A 100 12.11 -16.83 5.13
CA SER A 100 13.00 -17.96 4.96
C SER A 100 14.46 -17.50 5.09
N GLY A 101 15.16 -17.98 6.12
CA GLY A 101 16.55 -17.60 6.39
C GLY A 101 16.74 -16.34 7.25
N LEU A 102 15.71 -15.50 7.45
CA LEU A 102 15.82 -14.30 8.30
C LEU A 102 16.01 -14.61 9.78
N ALA A 103 15.35 -15.65 10.30
CA ALA A 103 15.44 -16.03 11.71
C ALA A 103 16.88 -16.40 12.10
N SER A 104 17.57 -17.12 11.21
CA SER A 104 18.94 -17.60 11.40
C SER A 104 20.01 -16.62 10.91
N ALA A 105 19.61 -15.53 10.24
CA ALA A 105 20.55 -14.61 9.64
C ALA A 105 21.41 -13.91 10.70
N PRO A 106 22.75 -13.94 10.55
CA PRO A 106 23.64 -13.17 11.39
C PRO A 106 23.48 -11.67 11.07
N GLY A 107 23.80 -10.83 12.05
CA GLY A 107 23.73 -9.38 11.90
C GLY A 107 22.46 -8.77 12.48
N ARG A 108 22.08 -7.58 11.99
CA ARG A 108 20.95 -6.79 12.50
C ARG A 108 19.73 -6.90 11.59
N LEU A 109 18.54 -6.94 12.17
CA LEU A 109 17.26 -7.00 11.47
C LEU A 109 16.38 -5.83 11.90
N VAL A 110 15.85 -5.11 10.94
CA VAL A 110 14.85 -4.06 11.12
C VAL A 110 13.61 -4.44 10.33
N LEU A 111 12.53 -4.77 11.03
CA LEU A 111 11.24 -5.07 10.42
C LEU A 111 10.36 -3.83 10.47
N VAL A 112 9.66 -3.55 9.37
CA VAL A 112 8.71 -2.44 9.31
C VAL A 112 7.32 -3.00 9.09
N ASP A 113 6.44 -2.72 10.04
CA ASP A 113 5.04 -3.14 10.07
C ASP A 113 4.85 -4.66 9.79
N PRO A 114 5.54 -5.55 10.54
CA PRO A 114 5.34 -6.98 10.38
C PRO A 114 3.96 -7.42 10.88
N SER A 115 3.40 -8.46 10.27
CA SER A 115 2.20 -9.12 10.81
C SER A 115 2.52 -9.96 12.05
N GLN A 116 1.50 -10.30 12.86
CA GLN A 116 1.69 -11.25 13.99
C GLN A 116 2.30 -12.57 13.52
N LYS A 117 1.86 -13.08 12.36
CA LYS A 117 2.38 -14.32 11.77
C LYS A 117 3.88 -14.19 11.47
N SER A 118 4.30 -13.05 10.94
CA SER A 118 5.71 -12.79 10.63
C SER A 118 6.57 -12.75 11.90
N LEU A 119 6.04 -12.20 12.99
CA LEU A 119 6.71 -12.19 14.29
C LEU A 119 6.80 -13.59 14.90
N ASP A 120 5.74 -14.38 14.82
CA ASP A 120 5.70 -15.75 15.32
C ASP A 120 6.68 -16.65 14.55
N ALA A 121 6.74 -16.51 13.22
CA ALA A 121 7.67 -17.24 12.36
C ALA A 121 9.15 -16.90 12.64
N LEU A 122 9.44 -15.65 13.03
CA LEU A 122 10.78 -15.22 13.44
C LEU A 122 11.10 -15.49 14.92
N GLY A 123 10.12 -15.98 15.70
CA GLY A 123 10.28 -16.25 17.13
C GLY A 123 10.55 -15.00 17.97
N LEU A 124 10.07 -13.82 17.55
CA LEU A 124 10.41 -12.54 18.19
C LEU A 124 9.65 -12.28 19.50
N GLY A 125 8.74 -13.15 19.94
CA GLY A 125 8.05 -13.02 21.25
C GLY A 125 7.23 -11.74 21.44
N LEU A 126 7.00 -10.97 20.37
CA LEU A 126 6.21 -9.74 20.37
C LEU A 126 4.75 -10.04 20.02
N ARG A 127 3.84 -9.25 20.59
CA ARG A 127 2.39 -9.33 20.31
C ARG A 127 1.87 -8.01 19.79
N VAL A 128 1.11 -8.05 18.69
CA VAL A 128 0.29 -6.90 18.24
C VAL A 128 -0.62 -6.51 19.40
N ALA A 129 -0.54 -5.25 19.83
CA ALA A 129 -1.41 -4.71 20.87
C ALA A 129 -2.60 -3.95 20.25
N ASP A 130 -2.31 -2.86 19.54
CA ASP A 130 -3.29 -1.99 18.88
C ASP A 130 -2.59 -1.20 17.74
N SER A 131 -3.24 -0.17 17.21
CA SER A 131 -2.66 0.83 16.33
C SER A 131 -2.79 2.22 16.93
N THR A 132 -1.87 3.13 16.59
CA THR A 132 -1.95 4.52 17.00
C THR A 132 -1.74 5.48 15.84
N THR A 133 -2.39 6.63 15.91
CA THR A 133 -2.18 7.72 14.97
C THR A 133 -0.75 8.26 15.02
N SER A 134 -0.27 8.69 13.85
CA SER A 134 1.03 9.33 13.69
C SER A 134 1.07 10.69 14.37
N LYS A 135 2.00 10.86 15.30
CA LYS A 135 2.35 12.15 15.91
C LYS A 135 3.78 12.11 16.44
N VAL A 136 4.33 13.28 16.73
CA VAL A 136 5.65 13.40 17.37
C VAL A 136 5.55 12.94 18.82
N ARG A 137 6.46 12.06 19.26
CA ARG A 137 6.47 11.51 20.62
C ARG A 137 7.89 11.38 21.15
N PRO A 138 8.09 11.50 22.48
CA PRO A 138 9.35 11.15 23.11
C PRO A 138 9.57 9.63 23.11
N PRO A 139 10.81 9.15 23.29
CA PRO A 139 11.16 7.74 23.14
C PRO A 139 10.57 6.85 24.24
N GLY A 140 10.45 7.33 25.48
CA GLY A 140 9.83 6.58 26.57
C GLY A 140 10.55 5.27 26.96
N CYS A 141 11.82 5.12 26.60
CA CYS A 141 12.64 3.92 26.81
C CYS A 141 14.14 4.28 26.86
N GLU A 142 14.99 3.33 27.22
CA GLU A 142 16.46 3.50 27.30
C GLU A 142 17.21 3.01 26.06
N LEU A 143 16.50 2.67 24.97
CA LEU A 143 17.16 2.25 23.73
C LEU A 143 18.02 3.40 23.19
N ASN A 144 19.34 3.19 23.11
CA ASN A 144 20.31 4.22 22.68
C ASN A 144 19.93 4.92 21.36
N ALA A 145 19.41 4.19 20.38
CA ALA A 145 18.95 4.78 19.10
C ALA A 145 17.76 5.73 19.31
N ALA A 146 16.82 5.36 20.17
CA ALA A 146 15.65 6.17 20.49
C ALA A 146 16.01 7.39 21.36
N VAL A 147 16.85 7.20 22.37
CA VAL A 147 17.32 8.30 23.25
C VAL A 147 18.09 9.34 22.44
N ARG A 148 19.00 8.93 21.55
CA ARG A 148 19.75 9.86 20.68
C ARG A 148 18.86 10.58 19.67
N ALA A 149 17.82 9.93 19.20
CA ALA A 149 16.84 10.56 18.31
C ALA A 149 15.99 11.60 19.04
N GLY A 150 15.72 11.41 20.33
CA GLY A 150 14.82 12.28 21.08
C GLY A 150 13.39 12.10 20.60
N SER A 151 12.67 13.21 20.40
CA SER A 151 11.30 13.13 19.88
C SER A 151 11.30 12.81 18.39
N ALA A 152 10.53 11.80 17.97
CA ALA A 152 10.42 11.39 16.57
C ALA A 152 8.94 11.17 16.22
N ARG A 153 8.64 11.22 14.92
CA ARG A 153 7.30 10.89 14.44
C ARG A 153 7.05 9.40 14.61
N SER A 154 5.94 9.05 15.24
CA SER A 154 5.62 7.66 15.52
C SER A 154 4.11 7.39 15.42
N GLY A 155 3.78 6.26 14.79
CA GLY A 155 2.43 5.82 14.50
C GLY A 155 2.42 4.39 13.96
N GLY A 156 1.23 3.90 13.62
CA GLY A 156 1.03 2.56 13.08
C GLY A 156 0.85 1.51 14.17
N THR A 157 1.29 0.29 13.88
CA THR A 157 1.09 -0.87 14.75
C THR A 157 1.88 -0.73 16.06
N THR A 158 1.27 -1.10 17.18
CA THR A 158 1.89 -1.07 18.50
C THR A 158 2.09 -2.48 19.02
N TRP A 159 3.14 -2.64 19.82
CA TRP A 159 3.62 -3.94 20.29
C TRP A 159 3.65 -4.01 21.80
N SER A 160 3.51 -5.24 22.31
CA SER A 160 3.87 -5.58 23.69
C SER A 160 4.94 -6.68 23.69
N GLY A 161 5.81 -6.65 24.70
CA GLY A 161 6.99 -7.52 24.82
C GLY A 161 8.30 -6.81 24.46
N GLY A 162 9.43 -7.31 24.99
CA GLY A 162 10.75 -6.70 24.76
C GLY A 162 10.88 -5.28 25.33
N THR A 163 11.81 -4.50 24.77
CA THR A 163 11.92 -3.06 25.09
C THR A 163 11.02 -2.27 24.14
N ILE A 164 10.03 -1.57 24.70
CA ILE A 164 9.05 -0.78 23.95
C ILE A 164 9.40 0.70 24.04
N CYS A 165 9.39 1.37 22.89
CA CYS A 165 9.64 2.81 22.74
C CYS A 165 8.50 3.48 21.96
N TYR A 166 8.45 4.81 22.03
CA TYR A 166 7.51 5.67 21.29
C TYR A 166 6.04 5.27 21.45
N ALA A 167 5.65 4.92 22.68
CA ALA A 167 4.31 4.46 23.04
C ALA A 167 3.86 3.20 22.27
N GLY A 168 4.75 2.22 22.07
CA GLY A 168 4.40 0.92 21.48
C GLY A 168 4.86 0.74 20.03
N THR A 169 5.18 1.82 19.32
CA THR A 169 5.42 1.78 17.86
C THR A 169 6.85 1.38 17.48
N LEU A 170 7.74 1.22 18.45
CA LEU A 170 9.07 0.66 18.25
C LEU A 170 9.31 -0.39 19.33
N ALA A 171 9.67 -1.60 18.92
CA ALA A 171 10.09 -2.67 19.81
C ALA A 171 11.53 -3.09 19.49
N SER A 172 12.28 -3.43 20.54
CA SER A 172 13.64 -3.97 20.45
C SER A 172 13.70 -5.33 21.14
N MET A 173 14.18 -6.34 20.41
CA MET A 173 14.45 -7.69 20.90
C MET A 173 15.96 -7.90 20.97
N GLY A 174 16.57 -7.43 22.06
CA GLY A 174 18.03 -7.38 22.19
C GLY A 174 18.66 -6.27 21.33
N PRO A 175 19.97 -6.36 21.03
CA PRO A 175 20.75 -5.25 20.43
C PRO A 175 20.61 -5.14 18.90
N SER A 176 20.01 -6.14 18.24
CA SER A 176 20.10 -6.32 16.78
C SER A 176 18.79 -6.72 16.12
N ARG A 177 17.66 -6.65 16.82
CA ARG A 177 16.34 -6.95 16.24
C ARG A 177 15.40 -5.81 16.62
N PHE A 178 14.94 -5.07 15.62
CA PHE A 178 14.07 -3.91 15.79
C PHE A 178 12.80 -4.09 14.97
N VAL A 179 11.69 -3.65 15.53
CA VAL A 179 10.38 -3.69 14.88
C VAL A 179 9.74 -2.32 14.96
N LEU A 180 9.43 -1.74 13.81
CA LEU A 180 8.73 -0.48 13.66
C LEU A 180 7.25 -0.74 13.34
N GLY A 181 6.36 0.02 13.95
CA GLY A 181 4.92 0.00 13.67
C GLY A 181 4.54 0.68 12.35
N SER A 182 5.42 1.51 11.81
CA SER A 182 5.26 2.14 10.51
C SER A 182 6.62 2.54 9.93
N GLY A 183 6.69 2.65 8.61
CA GLY A 183 7.89 3.08 7.91
C GLY A 183 8.06 4.59 7.79
N GLU A 184 7.19 5.38 8.40
CA GLU A 184 7.10 6.83 8.19
C GLU A 184 8.44 7.52 8.48
N VAL A 185 9.17 7.12 9.52
CA VAL A 185 10.49 7.69 9.85
C VAL A 185 11.58 7.42 8.81
N LEU A 186 11.33 6.49 7.88
CA LEU A 186 12.26 6.09 6.83
C LEU A 186 11.96 6.78 5.48
N THR A 187 10.81 7.44 5.34
CA THR A 187 10.37 8.03 4.07
C THR A 187 11.09 9.34 3.76
N ASN A 188 11.22 9.67 2.47
CA ASN A 188 11.91 10.87 2.01
C ASN A 188 11.32 12.17 2.57
N ASP A 189 9.99 12.25 2.73
CA ASP A 189 9.30 13.45 3.22
C ASP A 189 9.43 13.66 4.74
N GLN A 190 9.60 12.58 5.51
CA GLN A 190 9.65 12.63 6.98
C GLN A 190 11.06 12.50 7.53
N LEU A 191 12.01 11.94 6.80
CA LEU A 191 13.36 11.66 7.30
C LEU A 191 14.05 12.89 7.88
N GLY A 192 13.89 14.06 7.25
CA GLY A 192 14.48 15.32 7.68
C GLY A 192 13.74 16.04 8.82
N GLN A 193 12.65 15.45 9.33
CA GLN A 193 11.83 16.04 10.38
C GLN A 193 12.15 15.44 11.75
N ASP A 194 12.02 16.25 12.80
CA ASP A 194 12.19 15.84 14.20
C ASP A 194 13.49 15.03 14.42
N GLY A 195 13.41 13.93 15.18
CA GLY A 195 14.47 12.95 15.38
C GLY A 195 14.53 11.82 14.35
N ASN A 196 13.78 11.88 13.24
CA ASN A 196 13.55 10.72 12.36
C ASN A 196 14.83 10.20 11.72
N ALA A 197 15.68 11.07 11.17
CA ALA A 197 16.98 10.67 10.61
C ALA A 197 17.89 10.00 11.65
N SER A 198 17.96 10.56 12.86
CA SER A 198 18.76 10.01 13.96
C SER A 198 18.23 8.63 14.38
N LEU A 199 16.91 8.45 14.43
CA LEU A 199 16.28 7.17 14.72
C LEU A 199 16.57 6.16 13.62
N ALA A 200 16.28 6.50 12.36
CA ALA A 200 16.49 5.63 11.20
C ALA A 200 17.95 5.17 11.10
N LEU A 201 18.91 6.10 11.19
CA LEU A 201 20.33 5.78 11.18
C LEU A 201 20.74 4.94 12.40
N GLY A 202 20.21 5.24 13.58
CA GLY A 202 20.50 4.50 14.81
C GLY A 202 19.95 3.08 14.84
N LEU A 203 18.86 2.81 14.10
CA LEU A 203 18.29 1.47 13.95
C LEU A 203 19.02 0.65 12.89
N VAL A 204 19.58 1.29 11.85
CA VAL A 204 20.28 0.57 10.78
C VAL A 204 21.76 0.38 11.12
N ARG A 205 22.42 1.38 11.71
CA ARG A 205 23.88 1.35 11.98
C ARG A 205 24.20 0.88 13.40
N PRO A 206 25.42 0.33 13.63
CA PRO A 206 26.52 0.08 12.69
C PRO A 206 26.26 -1.07 11.71
N ALA A 207 26.67 -0.90 10.44
CA ALA A 207 26.58 -1.93 9.40
C ALA A 207 27.67 -1.71 8.34
N ASP A 208 28.27 -2.79 7.83
CA ASP A 208 29.21 -2.75 6.69
C ASP A 208 28.47 -2.66 5.36
N ARG A 209 27.23 -3.17 5.33
CA ARG A 209 26.29 -3.09 4.21
C ARG A 209 24.86 -3.23 4.70
N VAL A 210 23.93 -2.72 3.92
CA VAL A 210 22.51 -2.79 4.21
C VAL A 210 21.82 -3.54 3.07
N LEU A 211 21.17 -4.66 3.41
CA LEU A 211 20.30 -5.38 2.48
C LEU A 211 18.87 -4.89 2.70
N TRP A 212 18.25 -4.39 1.65
CA TRP A 212 16.89 -3.88 1.66
C TRP A 212 16.00 -4.86 0.92
N LEU A 213 15.26 -5.69 1.68
CA LEU A 213 14.47 -6.77 1.12
C LEU A 213 13.13 -6.23 0.61
N LEU A 214 12.98 -6.10 -0.70
CA LEU A 214 11.72 -5.71 -1.34
C LEU A 214 11.27 -6.86 -2.24
N PRO A 215 10.33 -7.70 -1.79
CA PRO A 215 9.77 -8.75 -2.61
C PRO A 215 9.15 -8.12 -3.86
N ARG A 216 9.61 -8.53 -5.04
CA ARG A 216 8.97 -8.09 -6.28
C ARG A 216 7.55 -8.65 -6.30
N ALA A 217 6.57 -7.78 -6.49
CA ALA A 217 5.21 -8.23 -6.80
C ALA A 217 5.28 -9.22 -8.00
N PRO A 218 4.49 -10.30 -7.99
CA PRO A 218 4.46 -11.23 -9.11
C PRO A 218 4.22 -10.45 -10.40
N GLN A 219 5.00 -10.74 -11.44
CA GLN A 219 4.89 -10.01 -12.70
C GLN A 219 3.47 -10.18 -13.28
N PRO A 220 2.82 -9.11 -13.77
CA PRO A 220 1.54 -9.24 -14.43
C PRO A 220 1.68 -10.20 -15.62
N GLY A 221 0.95 -11.33 -15.57
CA GLY A 221 1.02 -12.42 -16.56
C GLY A 221 1.64 -13.73 -16.05
N SER A 222 2.21 -13.77 -14.84
CA SER A 222 2.80 -15.00 -14.27
C SER A 222 1.82 -15.83 -13.43
N GLY A 223 0.54 -15.49 -13.41
CA GLY A 223 -0.51 -16.21 -12.69
C GLY A 223 -1.46 -16.93 -13.63
N THR A 224 -1.86 -18.15 -13.28
CA THR A 224 -2.91 -18.92 -13.98
C THR A 224 -4.33 -18.40 -13.69
N LYS A 225 -4.45 -17.38 -12.84
CA LYS A 225 -5.74 -16.82 -12.41
C LYS A 225 -6.27 -15.83 -13.44
N THR A 226 -7.52 -16.01 -13.81
CA THR A 226 -8.25 -15.17 -14.75
C THR A 226 -8.66 -13.84 -14.10
N LEU A 227 -8.88 -12.79 -14.89
CA LEU A 227 -9.33 -11.46 -14.43
C LEU A 227 -10.47 -11.47 -13.38
N PRO A 228 -11.52 -12.32 -13.46
CA PRO A 228 -12.56 -12.40 -12.43
C PRO A 228 -12.09 -13.03 -11.10
N GLU A 229 -11.00 -13.81 -11.08
CA GLU A 229 -10.44 -14.40 -9.85
C GLU A 229 -9.50 -13.44 -9.10
N LEU A 230 -9.09 -12.35 -9.75
CA LEU A 230 -8.23 -11.31 -9.18
C LEU A 230 -9.03 -10.14 -8.58
N LEU A 231 -10.32 -10.05 -8.90
CA LEU A 231 -11.21 -9.03 -8.37
C LEU A 231 -11.89 -9.56 -7.09
N PRO A 232 -11.92 -8.79 -5.98
CA PRO A 232 -12.71 -9.14 -4.81
C PRO A 232 -14.17 -9.39 -5.23
N GLN A 233 -14.81 -10.42 -4.67
CA GLN A 233 -16.20 -10.75 -5.00
C GLN A 233 -17.15 -9.55 -4.84
N ALA A 234 -16.89 -8.69 -3.86
CA ALA A 234 -17.61 -7.43 -3.66
C ALA A 234 -17.55 -6.47 -4.86
N PHE A 235 -16.44 -6.46 -5.61
CA PHE A 235 -16.30 -5.63 -6.81
C PHE A 235 -17.17 -6.16 -7.96
N LEU A 236 -17.24 -7.48 -8.12
CA LEU A 236 -18.14 -8.15 -9.07
C LEU A 236 -19.61 -7.87 -8.72
N GLU A 237 -19.94 -7.94 -7.43
CA GLU A 237 -21.29 -7.63 -6.93
C GLU A 237 -21.65 -6.16 -7.15
N ALA A 238 -20.73 -5.22 -6.88
CA ALA A 238 -20.93 -3.80 -7.15
C ALA A 238 -21.11 -3.50 -8.65
N ALA A 239 -20.29 -4.13 -9.52
CA ALA A 239 -20.41 -3.99 -10.96
C ALA A 239 -21.74 -4.55 -11.48
N LEU A 240 -22.20 -5.68 -10.94
CA LEU A 240 -23.49 -6.28 -11.25
C LEU A 240 -24.65 -5.35 -10.83
N GLN A 241 -24.62 -4.82 -9.60
CA GLN A 241 -25.62 -3.87 -9.10
C GLN A 241 -25.69 -2.61 -9.97
N LEU A 242 -24.54 -2.07 -10.38
CA LEU A 242 -24.47 -0.92 -11.26
C LEU A 242 -25.03 -1.23 -12.66
N GLY A 243 -24.76 -2.44 -13.18
CA GLY A 243 -25.35 -2.92 -14.43
C GLY A 243 -26.88 -3.03 -14.36
N ILE A 244 -27.41 -3.60 -13.27
CA ILE A 244 -28.84 -3.72 -13.02
C ILE A 244 -29.48 -2.33 -12.88
N ALA A 245 -28.89 -1.43 -12.08
CA ALA A 245 -29.39 -0.07 -11.90
C ALA A 245 -29.47 0.67 -13.24
N THR A 246 -28.45 0.53 -14.08
CA THR A 246 -28.42 1.11 -15.43
C THR A 246 -29.52 0.52 -16.32
N ALA A 247 -29.72 -0.80 -16.28
CA ALA A 247 -30.79 -1.47 -17.04
C ALA A 247 -32.19 -1.02 -16.58
N VAL A 248 -32.42 -0.90 -15.27
CA VAL A 248 -33.68 -0.41 -14.70
C VAL A 248 -33.92 1.05 -15.10
N LEU A 249 -32.91 1.91 -15.03
CA LEU A 249 -32.99 3.30 -15.49
C LEU A 249 -33.31 3.38 -16.99
N ALA A 250 -32.68 2.54 -17.81
CA ALA A 250 -32.95 2.47 -19.24
C ALA A 250 -34.40 2.03 -19.52
N LEU A 251 -34.90 1.00 -18.83
CA LEU A 251 -36.28 0.50 -18.95
C LEU A 251 -37.32 1.51 -18.45
N TRP A 252 -37.04 2.19 -17.34
CA TRP A 252 -37.93 3.21 -16.77
C TRP A 252 -38.07 4.42 -17.70
N ARG A 253 -36.96 4.88 -18.32
CA ARG A 253 -37.00 5.96 -19.31
C ARG A 253 -37.64 5.52 -20.62
N ALA A 254 -37.46 4.26 -21.05
CA ALA A 254 -38.16 3.69 -22.21
C ALA A 254 -39.68 3.67 -22.01
N ARG A 255 -40.14 3.45 -20.77
CA ARG A 255 -41.57 3.51 -20.40
C ARG A 255 -42.14 4.92 -20.28
N ARG A 256 -41.32 5.96 -20.10
CA ARG A 256 -41.77 7.36 -19.99
C ARG A 256 -41.99 8.07 -21.34
N LEU A 257 -41.86 7.37 -22.46
CA LEU A 257 -42.37 7.82 -23.76
C LEU A 257 -43.87 7.51 -23.87
N GLY A 258 -44.63 7.98 -22.88
CA GLY A 258 -46.09 7.82 -22.80
C GLY A 258 -46.79 8.52 -23.96
N ARG A 259 -47.76 7.79 -24.54
CA ARG A 259 -48.73 8.13 -25.59
C ARG A 259 -48.78 9.62 -25.97
N VAL A 260 -48.34 9.93 -27.18
CA VAL A 260 -48.51 11.25 -27.82
C VAL A 260 -49.83 11.18 -28.61
N VAL A 261 -50.78 12.06 -28.30
CA VAL A 261 -51.95 12.35 -29.18
C VAL A 261 -51.47 12.99 -30.46
#